data_AF-A0A6A7KW61-F1
#
_entry.id   AF-A0A6A7KW61-F1
#
_cell.length_a   1.000
_cell.length_b   1.000
_cell.length_c   1.000
_cell.angle_alpha   90.00
_cell.angle_beta   90.00
_cell.angle_gamma   90.00
#
_symmetry.space_group_name_H-M   'P 1'
#
loop_
_entity.id
_entity.type
_entity.pdbx_description
1 polymer ?
#
loop_
_entity_poly.entity_id
_entity_poly.type
_entity_poly.pdbx_seq_one_letter_code
_entity_poly.pdbx_strand_id
1 'polypeptide(L)'
;MPRTATEQKAETVTFRIDRGLKAAFLDVAEQESKPVGQLLRELVRERVERKRREELETEARRQSRECAAAAGDPNSDEAAVMRELDMAFNELVDREEQT
;
A
#
# COMPACT_ATOMS: atom_id res chain seq x y z
N MET A 1 -24.04 34.44 -6.55
CA MET A 1 -23.29 33.32 -5.94
C MET A 1 -23.25 32.16 -6.92
N PRO A 2 -22.10 31.82 -7.53
CA PRO A 2 -22.06 30.72 -8.48
C PRO A 2 -21.87 29.39 -7.73
N ARG A 3 -22.82 28.47 -7.89
CA ARG A 3 -22.65 27.06 -7.50
C ARG A 3 -21.92 26.34 -8.63
N THR A 4 -20.60 26.23 -8.55
CA THR A 4 -19.83 25.31 -9.40
C THR A 4 -19.88 23.91 -8.80
N ALA A 5 -21.05 23.28 -8.87
CA ALA A 5 -21.13 21.83 -8.75
C ALA A 5 -20.90 21.29 -10.16
N THR A 6 -19.64 21.16 -10.55
CA THR A 6 -19.26 20.40 -11.74
C THR A 6 -19.49 18.94 -11.39
N GLU A 7 -20.73 18.48 -11.57
CA GLU A 7 -21.09 17.08 -11.52
C GLU A 7 -20.28 16.39 -12.63
N GLN A 8 -19.16 15.78 -12.25
CA GLN A 8 -18.25 15.12 -13.19
C GLN A 8 -19.05 14.05 -13.93
N LYS A 9 -19.17 14.19 -15.25
CA LYS A 9 -19.90 13.24 -16.09
C LYS A 9 -19.33 11.85 -15.84
N ALA A 10 -20.18 10.94 -15.38
CA ALA A 10 -19.80 9.55 -15.20
C ALA A 10 -19.37 8.96 -16.55
N GLU A 11 -18.12 8.49 -16.65
CA GLU A 11 -17.62 7.80 -17.83
C GLU A 11 -18.23 6.40 -17.93
N THR A 12 -18.64 6.00 -19.14
CA THR A 12 -19.29 4.70 -19.38
C THR A 12 -18.29 3.70 -19.94
N VAL A 13 -18.10 2.57 -19.25
CA VAL A 13 -17.27 1.45 -19.69
C VAL A 13 -18.18 0.28 -20.06
N THR A 14 -18.11 -0.16 -21.32
CA THR A 14 -18.84 -1.34 -21.80
C THR A 14 -17.88 -2.51 -21.96
N PHE A 15 -18.17 -3.65 -21.33
CA PHE A 15 -17.37 -4.87 -21.45
C PHE A 15 -18.28 -6.09 -21.56
N ARG A 16 -17.76 -7.14 -22.19
CA ARG A 16 -18.46 -8.43 -22.32
C ARG A 16 -17.98 -9.35 -21.20
N ILE A 17 -18.92 -10.02 -20.55
CA ILE A 17 -18.65 -11.04 -19.54
C ILE A 17 -19.24 -12.37 -19.97
N ASP A 18 -18.66 -13.45 -19.45
CA ASP A 18 -19.21 -14.78 -19.63
C ASP A 18 -20.65 -14.87 -19.09
N ARG A 19 -21.46 -15.72 -19.73
CA ARG A 19 -22.88 -15.86 -19.40
C ARG A 19 -23.10 -16.41 -17.98
N GLY A 20 -22.26 -17.34 -17.54
CA GLY A 20 -22.31 -17.89 -16.18
C GLY A 20 -21.91 -16.84 -15.14
N LEU A 21 -20.87 -16.05 -15.45
CA LEU A 21 -20.43 -14.97 -14.57
C LEU A 21 -21.50 -13.87 -14.43
N LYS A 22 -22.22 -13.55 -15.51
CA LYS A 22 -23.36 -12.62 -15.45
C LYS A 22 -24.46 -13.11 -14.51
N ALA A 23 -24.82 -14.39 -14.59
CA ALA A 23 -25.85 -14.97 -13.74
C ALA A 23 -25.45 -14.91 -12.27
N ALA A 24 -24.25 -15.39 -11.94
CA ALA A 24 -23.73 -15.33 -10.57
C ALA A 24 -23.67 -13.89 -10.04
N PHE A 25 -23.30 -12.91 -10.88
CA PHE A 25 -23.26 -11.51 -10.46
C PHE A 25 -24.64 -10.91 -10.20
N LEU A 26 -25.66 -11.33 -10.95
CA LEU A 26 -27.05 -10.93 -10.71
C LEU A 26 -27.59 -11.55 -9.42
N ASP A 27 -27.29 -12.82 -9.17
CA ASP A 27 -27.70 -13.52 -7.94
C ASP A 27 -27.11 -12.83 -6.70
N VAL A 28 -25.83 -12.43 -6.74
CA VAL A 28 -25.19 -11.68 -5.66
C VAL A 28 -25.82 -10.29 -5.49
N ALA A 29 -26.12 -9.60 -6.59
CA ALA A 29 -26.77 -8.29 -6.54
C ALA A 29 -28.18 -8.38 -5.91
N GLU A 30 -28.92 -9.46 -6.19
CA GLU A 30 -30.22 -9.74 -5.59
C GLU A 30 -30.10 -10.07 -4.10
N GLN A 31 -29.15 -10.93 -3.71
CA GLN A 31 -28.89 -11.29 -2.32
C GLN A 31 -28.48 -10.08 -1.46
N GLU A 32 -27.65 -9.20 -2.00
CA GLU A 32 -27.23 -7.97 -1.32
C GLU A 32 -28.23 -6.81 -1.46
N SER A 33 -29.30 -6.98 -2.24
CA SER A 33 -30.27 -5.91 -2.57
C SER A 33 -29.60 -4.63 -3.10
N LYS A 34 -28.49 -4.78 -3.83
CA LYS A 34 -27.71 -3.66 -4.39
C LYS A 34 -27.86 -3.59 -5.90
N PRO A 35 -27.88 -2.38 -6.50
CA PRO A 35 -27.77 -2.24 -7.94
C PRO A 35 -26.47 -2.84 -8.45
N VAL A 36 -26.55 -3.58 -9.56
CA VAL A 36 -25.40 -4.19 -10.27
C VAL A 36 -24.27 -3.18 -10.51
N GLY A 37 -24.61 -1.95 -10.90
CA GLY A 37 -23.62 -0.88 -11.12
C GLY A 37 -22.99 -0.33 -9.84
N GLN A 38 -23.63 -0.49 -8.68
CA GLN A 38 -23.01 -0.17 -7.39
C GLN A 38 -22.03 -1.27 -6.98
N LEU A 39 -22.45 -2.54 -7.08
CA LEU A 39 -21.60 -3.69 -6.80
C LEU A 39 -20.33 -3.69 -7.68
N LEU A 40 -20.47 -3.34 -8.96
CA LEU A 40 -19.34 -3.21 -9.87
C LEU A 40 -18.39 -2.07 -9.47
N ARG A 41 -18.91 -0.93 -9.03
CA ARG A 41 -18.08 0.19 -8.54
C ARG A 41 -17.31 -0.18 -7.28
N GLU A 42 -17.94 -0.89 -6.36
CA GLU A 42 -17.30 -1.43 -5.15
C GLU A 42 -16.17 -2.39 -5.51
N LEU A 43 -16.44 -3.36 -6.40
CA LEU A 43 -15.46 -4.35 -6.85
C LEU A 43 -14.27 -3.72 -7.57
N VAL A 44 -14.51 -2.73 -8.45
CA VAL A 44 -13.45 -1.99 -9.13
C VAL A 44 -12.61 -1.20 -8.12
N ARG A 45 -13.24 -0.50 -7.18
CA ARG A 45 -12.53 0.26 -6.15
C ARG A 45 -11.65 -0.65 -5.29
N GLU A 46 -12.18 -1.77 -4.83
CA GLU A 46 -11.41 -2.74 -4.05
C GLU A 46 -10.23 -3.32 -4.85
N ARG A 47 -10.43 -3.63 -6.13
CA ARG A 47 -9.36 -4.15 -7.00
C ARG A 47 -8.24 -3.14 -7.20
N VAL A 48 -8.58 -1.86 -7.43
CA VAL A 48 -7.61 -0.77 -7.59
C VAL A 48 -6.84 -0.55 -6.29
N GLU A 49 -7.53 -0.47 -5.15
CA GLU A 49 -6.91 -0.31 -3.83
C GLU A 49 -5.95 -1.46 -3.51
N ARG A 50 -6.36 -2.70 -3.78
CA ARG A 50 -5.49 -3.86 -3.63
C ARG A 50 -4.27 -3.78 -4.53
N LYS A 51 -4.43 -3.40 -5.81
CA LYS A 51 -3.31 -3.23 -6.73
C LYS A 51 -2.32 -2.16 -6.28
N ARG A 52 -2.85 -1.02 -5.83
CA ARG A 52 -2.03 0.07 -5.28
C ARG A 52 -1.24 -0.38 -4.05
N ARG A 53 -1.85 -1.18 -3.16
CA ARG A 53 -1.15 -1.76 -2.01
C ARG A 53 -0.07 -2.76 -2.43
N GLU A 54 -0.36 -3.65 -3.38
CA GLU A 54 0.62 -4.59 -3.95
C GLU A 54 1.83 -3.84 -4.56
N GLU A 55 1.59 -2.75 -5.27
CA GLU A 55 2.64 -1.90 -5.87
C GLU A 55 3.46 -1.20 -4.80
N LEU A 56 2.81 -0.62 -3.77
CA LEU A 56 3.50 -0.01 -2.63
C LEU A 56 4.33 -1.02 -1.86
N GLU A 57 3.83 -2.24 -1.64
CA GLU A 57 4.57 -3.31 -0.97
C GLU A 57 5.77 -3.77 -1.80
N THR A 58 5.60 -3.85 -3.12
CA THR A 58 6.68 -4.22 -4.04
C THR A 58 7.77 -3.16 -4.04
N GLU A 59 7.40 -1.88 -4.06
CA GLU A 59 8.33 -0.76 -4.00
C GLU A 59 9.01 -0.66 -2.62
N ALA A 60 8.27 -0.88 -1.53
CA ALA A 60 8.84 -0.92 -0.18
C ALA A 60 9.84 -2.08 -0.01
N ARG A 61 9.57 -3.25 -0.59
CA ARG A 61 10.51 -4.38 -0.61
C ARG A 61 11.76 -4.07 -1.43
N ARG A 62 11.62 -3.33 -2.53
CA ARG A 62 12.76 -2.87 -3.33
C ARG A 62 13.63 -1.91 -2.52
N GLN A 63 13.05 -0.87 -1.97
CA GLN A 63 13.76 0.14 -1.18
C GLN A 63 14.40 -0.47 0.08
N SER A 64 13.70 -1.38 0.76
CA SER A 64 14.25 -2.11 1.90
C SER A 64 15.49 -2.92 1.54
N ARG A 65 15.53 -3.56 0.36
CA ARG A 65 16.72 -4.26 -0.14
C ARG A 65 17.87 -3.31 -0.46
N GLU A 66 17.58 -2.17 -1.05
CA GLU A 66 18.57 -1.13 -1.35
C GLU A 66 19.17 -0.57 -0.05
N CYS A 67 18.35 -0.26 0.96
CA CYS A 67 18.82 0.15 2.28
C CYS A 67 19.62 -0.95 3.00
N ALA A 68 19.18 -2.21 2.93
CA ALA A 68 19.90 -3.33 3.55
C ALA A 68 21.27 -3.56 2.88
N ALA A 69 21.38 -3.38 1.57
CA ALA A 69 22.65 -3.44 0.85
C ALA A 69 23.57 -2.27 1.23
N ALA A 70 23.03 -1.05 1.36
CA ALA A 70 23.78 0.12 1.80
C ALA A 70 24.26 0.01 3.26
N ALA A 71 23.41 -0.47 4.17
CA ALA A 71 23.75 -0.70 5.58
C ALA A 71 24.78 -1.83 5.78
N GLY A 72 24.94 -2.72 4.79
CA GLY A 72 25.96 -3.76 4.79
C GLY A 72 27.36 -3.26 4.38
N ASP A 73 27.49 -2.03 3.88
CA ASP A 73 28.79 -1.43 3.56
C ASP A 73 29.47 -0.93 4.85
N PRO A 74 30.62 -1.52 5.26
CA PRO A 74 31.34 -1.08 6.45
C PRO A 74 31.85 0.36 6.38
N ASN A 75 31.99 0.91 5.17
CA ASN A 75 32.44 2.28 4.93
C ASN A 75 31.29 3.28 4.72
N SER A 76 30.04 2.85 4.85
CA SER A 76 28.88 3.76 4.79
C SER A 76 28.83 4.72 5.98
N ASP A 77 28.22 5.89 5.76
CA ASP A 77 27.95 6.86 6.82
C ASP A 77 27.04 6.25 7.89
N GLU A 78 26.07 5.40 7.50
CA GLU A 78 25.23 4.64 8.42
C GLU A 78 26.04 3.68 9.30
N ALA A 79 27.01 2.97 8.74
CA ALA A 79 27.90 2.09 9.53
C ALA A 79 28.80 2.89 10.47
N ALA A 80 29.21 4.11 10.09
CA ALA A 80 29.95 5.00 10.97
C ALA A 80 29.09 5.45 12.17
N VAL A 81 27.86 5.89 11.92
CA VAL A 81 26.90 6.27 12.98
C VAL A 81 26.58 5.09 13.90
N MET A 82 26.39 3.88 13.36
CA MET A 82 26.15 2.70 14.20
C MET A 82 27.33 2.38 15.12
N ARG A 83 28.57 2.51 14.63
CA ARG A 83 29.78 2.36 15.47
C ARG A 83 29.87 3.42 16.56
N GLU A 84 29.51 4.67 16.25
CA GLU A 84 29.46 5.75 17.24
C GLU A 84 28.42 5.48 18.34
N LEU A 85 27.24 4.98 17.96
CA LEU A 85 26.19 4.60 18.92
C LEU A 85 26.61 3.42 19.79
N ASP A 86 27.24 2.39 19.22
CA ASP A 86 27.76 1.23 19.97
C ASP A 86 28.84 1.66 20.96
N MET A 87 29.75 2.55 20.57
CA MET A 87 30.76 3.12 21.47
C MET A 87 30.12 3.94 22.59
N ALA A 88 29.16 4.81 22.28
CA ALA A 88 28.45 5.60 23.27
C ALA A 88 27.63 4.74 24.25
N PHE A 89 27.04 3.64 23.77
CA PHE A 89 26.31 2.69 24.60
C PHE A 89 27.23 1.94 25.56
N ASN A 90 28.37 1.44 25.08
CA ASN A 90 29.35 0.78 25.93
C ASN A 90 29.90 1.73 27.00
N GLU A 91 30.20 2.99 26.64
CA GLU A 91 30.62 4.00 27.62
C GLU A 91 29.56 4.29 28.69
N LEU A 92 28.28 4.21 28.34
CA LEU A 92 27.19 4.40 29.30
C LEU A 92 27.12 3.22 30.28
N VAL A 93 27.17 1.98 29.77
CA VAL A 93 27.15 0.75 30.57
C VAL A 93 28.36 0.71 31.51
N ASP A 94 29.55 1.02 31.02
CA ASP A 94 30.78 1.04 31.82
C ASP A 94 30.74 2.09 32.95
N ARG A 95 29.99 3.19 32.78
CA ARG A 95 29.78 4.19 33.83
C ARG A 95 28.79 3.74 34.89
N GLU A 96 27.75 2.99 34.51
CA GLU A 96 26.76 2.44 35.45
C GLU A 96 27.34 1.30 36.30
N GLU A 97 28.29 0.51 35.78
CA GLU A 97 28.97 -0.56 36.54
C GLU A 97 30.04 -0.05 37.54
N GLN A 98 30.44 1.23 37.44
CA GLN A 98 31.44 1.85 38.33
C GLN A 98 30.84 2.65 39.50
N THR A 99 29.51 2.73 39.59
CA THR A 99 28.75 3.38 40.69
C THR A 99 28.09 2.38 41.60
#